data_AF-A0A535BFY5-F1
#
_entry.id   AF-A0A535BFY5-F1
#
_cell.length_a   1.000
_cell.length_b   1.000
_cell.length_c   1.000
_cell.angle_alpha   90.00
_cell.angle_beta   90.00
_cell.angle_gamma   90.00
#
_symmetry.space_group_name_H-M   'P 1'
#
loop_
_entity.id
_entity.type
_entity.pdbx_description
1 polymer ?
#
loop_
_entity_poly.entity_id
_entity_poly.type
_entity_poly.pdbx_seq_one_letter_code
_entity_poly.pdbx_strand_id
1 'polypeptide(L)'
;GGNIRQVFFFRTDRGLAFVERPGATSTTPNAVVNAGGPQLLYSPGRIDPTNSAFNSSRKPLAAEFTYNGHHFFVVANHFNSKGGDDPLWGRHQPPVLASELQRQQQANIVKAFVQQILGFDANAEVVVLGDLNDFEWSNPLMALKSAPGPLNDLIETLPANERYTYVFEGNSQTLDHILVSDRLLALGARTDVVHVNAEFWDQASDHDPQVAMLPLRDTVPPTFTSVPATQTYFTGPAATTCTVLVTDDMLGLPTATDNASGVSINRSGVPAGNLFPCGVTIVSYVASDDAGNTATATQRITVIDNTPPVISAPPSVVVRTSDQIGQCTASVATNATATDNSGSAREPGTRRPGIRRHGD
;
A
#
# COMPACT_ATOMS: atom_id res chain seq x y z
N GLY A 1 45.25 -2.50 11.62
CA GLY A 1 43.81 -2.44 11.93
C GLY A 1 43.08 -3.50 11.12
N GLY A 2 42.12 -4.20 11.73
CA GLY A 2 41.35 -5.24 11.05
C GLY A 2 40.57 -4.70 9.85
N ASN A 3 40.41 -5.53 8.83
CA ASN A 3 39.65 -5.22 7.62
C ASN A 3 38.14 -5.29 7.89
N ILE A 4 37.63 -4.47 8.81
CA ILE A 4 36.22 -4.47 9.24
C ILE A 4 35.32 -4.06 8.08
N ARG A 5 34.21 -4.79 7.90
CA ARG A 5 33.22 -4.59 6.85
C ARG A 5 31.83 -4.58 7.47
N GLN A 6 30.97 -3.65 7.04
CA GLN A 6 29.53 -3.81 7.25
C GLN A 6 29.00 -4.87 6.28
N VAL A 7 28.18 -5.78 6.80
CA VAL A 7 27.52 -6.84 6.04
C VAL A 7 26.10 -7.01 6.55
N PHE A 8 25.21 -7.45 5.67
CA PHE A 8 23.87 -7.88 6.05
C PHE A 8 23.81 -9.40 6.05
N PHE A 9 23.43 -9.98 7.19
CA PHE A 9 23.04 -11.38 7.28
C PHE A 9 21.54 -11.44 7.48
N PHE A 10 20.86 -12.19 6.62
CA PHE A 10 19.41 -12.28 6.63
C PHE A 10 18.96 -13.69 6.26
N ARG A 11 17.77 -14.04 6.75
CA ARG A 11 17.09 -15.31 6.46
C ARG A 11 15.97 -15.08 5.47
N THR A 12 15.92 -15.87 4.40
CA THR A 12 14.91 -15.75 3.34
C THR A 12 13.72 -16.69 3.52
N ASP A 13 13.77 -17.58 4.50
CA ASP A 13 12.73 -18.59 4.76
C ASP A 13 11.57 -18.07 5.64
N ARG A 14 11.53 -16.76 5.92
CA ARG A 14 10.54 -16.13 6.80
C ARG A 14 9.92 -14.87 6.20
N GLY A 15 9.76 -14.82 4.87
CA GLY A 15 9.09 -13.70 4.20
C GLY A 15 9.95 -12.44 4.01
N LEU A 16 11.13 -12.37 4.62
CA LEU A 16 12.14 -11.35 4.35
C LEU A 16 12.83 -11.65 3.01
N ALA A 17 12.88 -10.67 2.13
CA ALA A 17 13.59 -10.71 0.86
C ALA A 17 14.49 -9.49 0.72
N PHE A 18 15.63 -9.70 0.07
CA PHE A 18 16.54 -8.63 -0.31
C PHE A 18 16.07 -8.03 -1.64
N VAL A 19 15.93 -6.71 -1.72
CA VAL A 19 15.58 -6.05 -2.98
C VAL A 19 16.87 -5.85 -3.77
N GLU A 20 17.07 -6.72 -4.76
CA GLU A 20 18.24 -6.68 -5.62
C GLU A 20 18.14 -5.52 -6.63
N ARG A 21 19.17 -4.69 -6.64
CA ARG A 21 19.39 -3.62 -7.63
C ARG A 21 20.76 -3.82 -8.24
N PRO A 22 21.12 -3.11 -9.34
CA PRO A 22 22.46 -3.19 -9.88
C PRO A 22 23.53 -3.01 -8.80
N GLY A 23 24.64 -3.75 -8.93
CA GLY A 23 25.76 -3.61 -8.02
C GLY A 23 26.54 -2.31 -8.26
N ALA A 24 27.09 -1.75 -7.18
CA ALA A 24 28.01 -0.60 -7.22
C ALA A 24 29.45 -1.03 -6.88
N THR A 25 30.43 -0.27 -7.38
CA THR A 25 31.83 -0.45 -6.98
C THR A 25 32.11 0.15 -5.60
N SER A 26 33.31 -0.08 -5.05
CA SER A 26 33.72 0.50 -3.76
C SER A 26 33.83 2.03 -3.74
N THR A 27 33.77 2.69 -4.90
CA THR A 27 33.88 4.15 -5.09
C THR A 27 32.66 4.76 -5.76
N THR A 28 31.67 3.97 -6.15
CA THR A 28 30.44 4.48 -6.76
C THR A 28 29.47 4.90 -5.66
N PRO A 29 29.02 6.17 -5.60
CA PRO A 29 28.05 6.62 -4.61
C PRO A 29 26.66 6.06 -4.90
N ASN A 30 25.97 5.64 -3.85
CA ASN A 30 24.54 5.36 -3.90
C ASN A 30 23.72 6.65 -3.98
N ALA A 31 22.52 6.52 -4.52
CA ALA A 31 21.57 7.61 -4.65
C ALA A 31 20.16 7.10 -4.37
N VAL A 32 19.28 7.99 -3.94
CA VAL A 32 17.85 7.71 -3.82
C VAL A 32 17.16 8.22 -5.07
N VAL A 33 16.38 7.37 -5.72
CA VAL A 33 15.59 7.69 -6.92
C VAL A 33 14.11 7.55 -6.61
N ASN A 34 13.25 8.23 -7.39
CA ASN A 34 11.81 8.09 -7.29
C ASN A 34 11.28 7.24 -8.45
N ALA A 35 10.67 6.11 -8.12
CA ALA A 35 10.00 5.23 -9.09
C ALA A 35 8.66 4.73 -8.52
N GLY A 36 7.78 5.67 -8.17
CA GLY A 36 6.53 5.40 -7.46
C GLY A 36 6.67 5.40 -5.94
N GLY A 37 7.76 5.99 -5.43
CA GLY A 37 8.24 5.92 -4.05
C GLY A 37 9.78 5.95 -4.03
N PRO A 38 10.39 6.18 -2.86
CA PRO A 38 11.85 6.11 -2.73
C PRO A 38 12.35 4.71 -3.10
N GLN A 39 13.45 4.65 -3.85
CA GLN A 39 14.21 3.43 -4.14
C GLN A 39 15.69 3.78 -4.13
N LEU A 40 16.56 2.80 -3.85
CA LEU A 40 17.99 2.97 -3.99
C LEU A 40 18.42 2.67 -5.42
N LEU A 41 19.33 3.49 -5.94
CA LEU A 41 19.98 3.23 -7.22
C LEU A 41 20.77 1.91 -7.19
N TYR A 42 21.41 1.62 -6.04
CA TYR A 42 22.13 0.39 -5.77
C TYR A 42 21.73 -0.21 -4.43
N SER A 43 21.51 -1.51 -4.38
CA SER A 43 21.11 -2.28 -3.20
C SER A 43 21.83 -3.63 -3.27
N PRO A 44 22.91 -3.83 -2.47
CA PRO A 44 23.43 -2.87 -1.51
C PRO A 44 24.28 -1.79 -2.21
N GLY A 45 24.35 -0.59 -1.65
CA GLY A 45 25.14 0.52 -2.17
C GLY A 45 25.77 1.37 -1.07
N ARG A 46 26.92 2.00 -1.34
CA ARG A 46 27.64 2.82 -0.35
C ARG A 46 27.20 4.28 -0.37
N ILE A 47 27.01 4.88 0.79
CA ILE A 47 26.69 6.31 0.89
C ILE A 47 27.99 7.11 0.75
N ASP A 48 28.08 7.93 -0.30
CA ASP A 48 29.18 8.86 -0.60
C ASP A 48 30.60 8.31 -0.27
N PRO A 49 31.01 7.17 -0.87
CA PRO A 49 32.17 6.41 -0.45
C PRO A 49 33.52 7.10 -0.72
N THR A 50 33.54 8.21 -1.46
CA THR A 50 34.74 9.01 -1.75
C THR A 50 34.85 10.25 -0.86
N ASN A 51 33.87 10.51 0.00
CA ASN A 51 33.91 11.65 0.92
C ASN A 51 35.05 11.52 1.93
N SER A 52 35.78 12.62 2.16
CA SER A 52 36.90 12.66 3.10
C SER A 52 36.49 12.38 4.55
N ALA A 53 35.21 12.59 4.90
CA ALA A 53 34.67 12.20 6.20
C ALA A 53 34.85 10.71 6.50
N PHE A 54 34.95 9.85 5.47
CA PHE A 54 35.18 8.41 5.62
C PHE A 54 36.65 7.99 5.46
N ASN A 55 37.60 8.93 5.38
CA ASN A 55 39.02 8.60 5.35
C ASN A 55 39.41 7.84 6.63
N SER A 56 40.11 6.71 6.45
CA SER A 56 40.46 5.79 7.55
C SER A 56 39.26 5.34 8.40
N SER A 57 38.06 5.38 7.85
CA SER A 57 36.81 4.96 8.46
C SER A 57 36.00 4.09 7.49
N ARG A 58 34.90 3.51 7.95
CA ARG A 58 34.09 2.60 7.15
C ARG A 58 32.98 3.39 6.49
N LYS A 59 32.69 3.02 5.24
CA LYS A 59 31.69 3.70 4.39
C LYS A 59 30.32 3.08 4.63
N PRO A 60 29.29 3.84 5.02
CA PRO A 60 27.95 3.32 5.26
C PRO A 60 27.44 2.47 4.09
N LEU A 61 26.74 1.38 4.41
CA LEU A 61 26.15 0.46 3.45
C LEU A 61 24.63 0.54 3.57
N ALA A 62 23.96 1.01 2.51
CA ALA A 62 22.52 1.08 2.43
C ALA A 62 21.97 -0.08 1.59
N ALA A 63 20.84 -0.64 2.00
CA ALA A 63 20.12 -1.67 1.26
C ALA A 63 18.61 -1.53 1.46
N GLU A 64 17.87 -2.07 0.49
CA GLU A 64 16.42 -2.24 0.52
C GLU A 64 16.04 -3.68 0.84
N PHE A 65 15.00 -3.85 1.64
CA PHE A 65 14.42 -5.14 1.95
C PHE A 65 12.91 -5.08 1.76
N THR A 66 12.31 -6.24 1.55
CA THR A 66 10.88 -6.43 1.74
C THR A 66 10.62 -7.51 2.79
N TYR A 67 9.58 -7.38 3.59
CA TYR A 67 9.09 -8.44 4.45
C TYR A 67 7.61 -8.61 4.17
N ASN A 68 7.16 -9.78 3.69
CA ASN A 68 5.76 -10.00 3.30
C ASN A 68 5.18 -8.90 2.39
N GLY A 69 5.99 -8.32 1.49
CA GLY A 69 5.57 -7.23 0.61
C GLY A 69 5.82 -5.81 1.16
N HIS A 70 6.08 -5.65 2.45
CA HIS A 70 6.39 -4.36 3.08
C HIS A 70 7.83 -3.95 2.80
N HIS A 71 8.04 -2.79 2.18
CA HIS A 71 9.34 -2.28 1.81
C HIS A 71 9.96 -1.43 2.92
N PHE A 72 11.27 -1.57 3.17
CA PHE A 72 11.98 -0.75 4.14
C PHE A 72 13.47 -0.63 3.80
N PHE A 73 14.13 0.38 4.39
CA PHE A 73 15.53 0.71 4.14
C PHE A 73 16.38 0.46 5.38
N VAL A 74 17.57 -0.09 5.18
CA VAL A 74 18.55 -0.31 6.24
C VAL A 74 19.88 0.31 5.85
N VAL A 75 20.42 1.16 6.72
CA VAL A 75 21.75 1.75 6.59
C VAL A 75 22.64 1.23 7.73
N ALA A 76 23.60 0.37 7.37
CA ALA A 76 24.59 -0.15 8.29
C ALA A 76 25.82 0.75 8.34
N ASN A 77 26.24 1.12 9.55
CA ASN A 77 27.31 2.08 9.81
C ASN A 77 28.37 1.47 10.73
N HIS A 78 29.55 2.08 10.69
CA HIS A 78 30.60 1.91 11.70
C HIS A 78 31.46 3.17 11.60
N PHE A 79 31.18 4.17 12.44
CA PHE A 79 31.83 5.49 12.37
C PHE A 79 33.27 5.44 12.87
N ASN A 80 34.02 6.54 12.74
CA ASN A 80 35.39 6.55 13.24
C ASN A 80 35.41 6.44 14.76
N SER A 81 36.33 5.62 15.27
CA SER A 81 36.52 5.38 16.71
C SER A 81 36.83 6.68 17.46
N LYS A 82 36.58 6.66 18.78
CA LYS A 82 36.99 7.69 19.74
C LYS A 82 38.50 7.74 20.03
N GLY A 83 39.31 6.98 19.27
CA GLY A 83 40.75 6.92 19.44
C GLY A 83 41.42 8.28 19.26
N GLY A 84 42.20 8.69 20.26
CA GLY A 84 42.87 9.99 20.30
C GLY A 84 42.10 11.08 21.06
N ASP A 85 40.85 10.82 21.47
CA ASP A 85 40.12 11.69 22.40
C ASP A 85 40.70 11.54 23.82
N ASP A 86 40.63 12.61 24.62
CA ASP A 86 40.92 12.52 26.06
C ASP A 86 39.85 11.66 26.76
N PRO A 87 40.21 10.86 27.77
CA PRO A 87 39.24 10.10 28.55
C PRO A 87 38.34 11.03 29.35
N LEU A 88 37.10 10.60 29.59
CA LEU A 88 36.08 11.37 30.31
C LEU A 88 36.58 11.81 31.71
N TRP A 89 37.32 10.93 32.40
CA TRP A 89 37.93 11.20 33.71
C TRP A 89 39.45 11.34 33.62
N GLY A 90 39.92 12.10 32.62
CA GLY A 90 41.33 12.34 32.35
C GLY A 90 41.95 13.58 33.00
N ARG A 91 43.27 13.72 32.80
CA ARG A 91 44.08 14.88 33.26
C ARG A 91 43.70 16.21 32.62
N HIS A 92 43.10 16.20 31.43
CA HIS A 92 42.68 17.40 30.70
C HIS A 92 41.17 17.54 30.86
N GLN A 93 40.73 18.71 31.35
CA GLN A 93 39.32 19.00 31.62
C GLN A 93 38.98 20.42 31.12
N PRO A 94 37.94 20.59 30.28
CA PRO A 94 37.09 19.54 29.71
C PRO A 94 37.88 18.63 28.74
N PRO A 95 37.47 17.36 28.52
CA PRO A 95 38.13 16.45 27.59
C PRO A 95 38.17 17.01 26.16
N VAL A 96 39.29 16.86 25.46
CA VAL A 96 39.40 17.20 24.03
C VAL A 96 38.95 16.01 23.17
N LEU A 97 37.88 16.20 22.40
CA LEU A 97 37.29 15.16 21.54
C LEU A 97 37.66 15.36 20.06
N ALA A 98 38.94 15.24 19.72
CA ALA A 98 39.44 15.56 18.38
C ALA A 98 38.79 14.71 17.26
N SER A 99 38.39 13.47 17.57
CA SER A 99 37.78 12.55 16.61
C SER A 99 36.27 12.79 16.39
N GLU A 100 35.60 13.54 17.28
CA GLU A 100 34.15 13.82 17.19
C GLU A 100 33.79 14.61 15.94
N LEU A 101 34.66 15.53 15.49
CA LEU A 101 34.43 16.32 14.28
C LEU A 101 34.23 15.44 13.04
N GLN A 102 34.99 14.35 12.93
CA GLN A 102 34.84 13.41 11.82
C GLN A 102 33.52 12.63 11.93
N ARG A 103 33.14 12.17 13.13
CA ARG A 103 31.83 11.52 13.35
C ARG A 103 30.67 12.45 13.04
N GLN A 104 30.79 13.72 13.39
CA GLN A 104 29.80 14.74 13.09
C GLN A 104 29.60 14.91 11.57
N GLN A 105 30.69 14.88 10.78
CA GLN A 105 30.60 14.91 9.32
C GLN A 105 29.95 13.64 8.76
N GLN A 106 30.33 12.46 9.27
CA GLN A 106 29.73 11.18 8.87
C GLN A 106 28.22 11.13 9.16
N ALA A 107 27.82 11.58 10.35
CA ALA A 107 26.42 11.72 10.75
C ALA A 107 25.62 12.62 9.80
N ASN A 108 26.16 13.77 9.42
CA ASN A 108 25.49 14.70 8.50
C ASN A 108 25.31 14.11 7.09
N ILE A 109 26.27 13.32 6.61
CA ILE A 109 26.17 12.64 5.31
C ILE A 109 25.08 11.56 5.34
N VAL A 110 25.06 10.73 6.38
CA VAL A 110 24.02 9.71 6.57
C VAL A 110 22.63 10.36 6.72
N LYS A 111 22.54 11.44 7.52
CA LYS A 111 21.31 12.24 7.67
C LYS A 111 20.80 12.73 6.31
N ALA A 112 21.66 13.33 5.49
CA ALA A 112 21.27 13.86 4.18
C ALA A 112 20.77 12.75 3.24
N PHE A 113 21.33 11.54 3.32
CA PHE A 113 20.85 10.39 2.57
C PHE A 113 19.46 9.94 3.04
N VAL A 114 19.24 9.82 4.34
CA VAL A 114 17.92 9.48 4.92
C VAL A 114 16.88 10.53 4.56
N GLN A 115 17.24 11.81 4.56
CA GLN A 115 16.35 12.90 4.15
C GLN A 115 15.92 12.81 2.68
N GLN A 116 16.75 12.25 1.79
CA GLN A 116 16.32 12.02 0.41
C GLN A 116 15.23 10.93 0.34
N ILE A 117 15.37 9.85 1.12
CA ILE A 117 14.34 8.81 1.23
C ILE A 117 13.03 9.42 1.73
N LEU A 118 13.11 10.12 2.86
CA LEU A 118 11.93 10.73 3.50
C LEU A 118 11.35 11.90 2.72
N GLY A 119 12.14 12.54 1.86
CA GLY A 119 11.68 13.56 0.93
C GLY A 119 10.78 13.02 -0.18
N PHE A 120 10.96 11.75 -0.58
CA PHE A 120 10.07 11.08 -1.53
C PHE A 120 8.88 10.41 -0.84
N ASP A 121 9.05 9.89 0.37
CA ASP A 121 7.96 9.39 1.21
C ASP A 121 8.26 9.68 2.69
N ALA A 122 7.52 10.64 3.26
CA ALA A 122 7.65 11.02 4.67
C ALA A 122 7.31 9.87 5.64
N ASN A 123 6.62 8.83 5.16
CA ASN A 123 6.29 7.64 5.93
C ASN A 123 7.20 6.44 5.64
N ALA A 124 8.32 6.62 4.92
CA ALA A 124 9.22 5.50 4.66
C ALA A 124 9.79 4.92 5.97
N GLU A 125 9.79 3.59 6.08
CA GLU A 125 10.47 2.87 7.15
C GLU A 125 11.99 2.83 6.91
N VAL A 126 12.75 3.57 7.71
CA VAL A 126 14.22 3.66 7.58
C VAL A 126 14.87 3.31 8.91
N VAL A 127 15.88 2.44 8.86
CA VAL A 127 16.71 2.05 10.00
C VAL A 127 18.15 2.47 9.74
N VAL A 128 18.75 3.21 10.67
CA VAL A 128 20.18 3.55 10.70
C VAL A 128 20.78 2.87 11.91
N LEU A 129 21.71 1.95 11.70
CA LEU A 129 22.24 1.15 12.81
C LEU A 129 23.74 0.85 12.72
N GLY A 130 24.29 0.41 13.86
CA GLY A 130 25.65 -0.05 14.02
C GLY A 130 26.42 0.76 15.07
N ASP A 131 27.72 0.52 15.13
CA ASP A 131 28.65 1.24 16.01
C ASP A 131 28.87 2.67 15.50
N LEU A 132 28.14 3.64 16.06
CA LEU A 132 28.29 5.05 15.72
C LEU A 132 29.38 5.74 16.54
N ASN A 133 30.01 5.01 17.46
CA ASN A 133 31.17 5.42 18.24
C ASN A 133 30.96 6.72 19.05
N ASP A 134 29.73 7.00 19.48
CA ASP A 134 29.47 8.13 20.35
C ASP A 134 28.20 7.96 21.18
N PHE A 135 28.01 8.79 22.20
CA PHE A 135 26.90 8.64 23.14
C PHE A 135 25.58 9.19 22.58
N GLU A 136 24.44 8.68 23.03
CA GLU A 136 23.11 9.07 22.53
C GLU A 136 22.85 10.59 22.57
N TRP A 137 23.48 11.30 23.51
CA TRP A 137 23.37 12.75 23.70
C TRP A 137 24.50 13.57 23.03
N SER A 138 25.45 12.92 22.36
CA SER A 138 26.58 13.56 21.67
C SER A 138 26.13 14.34 20.41
N ASN A 139 26.98 15.26 19.94
CA ASN A 139 26.65 16.07 18.75
C ASN A 139 26.39 15.22 17.50
N PRO A 140 27.18 14.17 17.18
CA PRO A 140 26.91 13.31 16.03
C PRO A 140 25.53 12.65 16.07
N LEU A 141 25.08 12.12 17.22
CA LEU A 141 23.75 11.51 17.33
C LEU A 141 22.64 12.55 17.35
N MET A 142 22.84 13.70 18.01
CA MET A 142 21.90 14.82 17.92
C MET A 142 21.73 15.33 16.47
N ALA A 143 22.77 15.26 15.64
CA ALA A 143 22.64 15.61 14.23
C ALA A 143 21.75 14.63 13.47
N LEU A 144 21.87 13.31 13.70
CA LEU A 144 21.00 12.30 13.08
C LEU A 144 19.53 12.43 13.53
N LYS A 145 19.30 12.82 14.79
CA LYS A 145 17.96 12.98 15.40
C LYS A 145 17.29 14.33 15.16
N SER A 146 18.06 15.36 14.79
CA SER A 146 17.53 16.72 14.63
C SER A 146 16.85 16.92 13.28
N ALA A 147 15.69 17.58 13.30
CA ALA A 147 14.98 17.96 12.09
C ALA A 147 15.88 18.71 11.07
N PRO A 148 15.70 18.47 9.75
CA PRO A 148 14.71 17.56 9.18
C PRO A 148 15.17 16.09 9.14
N GLY A 149 16.14 15.66 9.96
CA GLY A 149 16.54 14.26 10.18
C GLY A 149 15.73 13.65 11.34
N PRO A 150 14.66 12.89 11.08
CA PRO A 150 13.63 12.54 12.05
C PRO A 150 13.84 11.10 12.53
N LEU A 151 15.06 10.82 12.99
CA LEU A 151 15.40 9.51 13.49
C LEU A 151 15.28 9.51 15.01
N ASN A 152 14.72 8.42 15.53
CA ASN A 152 14.52 8.19 16.95
C ASN A 152 15.45 7.05 17.35
N ASP A 153 16.33 7.30 18.32
CA ASP A 153 17.22 6.27 18.82
C ASP A 153 16.47 5.33 19.77
N LEU A 154 16.33 4.06 19.37
CA LEU A 154 15.54 3.11 20.15
C LEU A 154 16.15 2.84 21.52
N ILE A 155 17.47 2.99 21.71
CA ILE A 155 18.08 2.75 23.01
C ILE A 155 17.59 3.76 24.07
N GLU A 156 17.19 4.96 23.65
CA GLU A 156 16.62 5.98 24.55
C GLU A 156 15.22 5.59 25.07
N THR A 157 14.60 4.54 24.52
CA THR A 157 13.33 3.99 25.02
C THR A 157 13.51 3.04 26.20
N LEU A 158 14.72 2.53 26.43
CA LEU A 158 15.04 1.64 27.54
C LEU A 158 15.19 2.40 28.87
N PRO A 159 15.03 1.74 30.03
CA PRO A 159 15.47 2.26 31.33
C PRO A 159 16.94 2.69 31.29
N ALA A 160 17.30 3.77 31.97
CA ALA A 160 18.66 4.34 31.90
C ALA A 160 19.77 3.34 32.28
N ASN A 161 19.50 2.41 33.20
CA ASN A 161 20.44 1.37 33.63
C ASN A 161 20.61 0.21 32.63
N GLU A 162 19.87 0.22 31.52
CA GLU A 162 19.93 -0.79 30.44
C GLU A 162 20.53 -0.19 29.14
N ARG A 163 20.87 1.10 29.13
CA ARG A 163 21.41 1.82 27.96
C ARG A 163 22.91 1.72 27.89
N TYR A 164 23.42 0.55 27.55
CA TYR A 164 24.83 0.39 27.24
C TYR A 164 25.05 -0.81 26.34
N THR A 165 26.07 -0.74 25.50
CA THR A 165 26.53 -1.86 24.68
C THR A 165 28.01 -2.14 24.88
N TYR A 166 28.72 -1.31 25.64
CA TYR A 166 30.17 -1.37 25.81
C TYR A 166 30.56 -0.94 27.22
N VAL A 167 31.59 -1.55 27.81
CA VAL A 167 32.13 -1.15 29.13
C VAL A 167 33.59 -0.77 28.98
N PHE A 168 33.91 0.49 29.31
CA PHE A 168 35.27 1.02 29.19
C PHE A 168 35.64 1.93 30.35
N GLU A 169 36.85 1.71 30.88
CA GLU A 169 37.36 2.40 32.08
C GLU A 169 36.39 2.34 33.27
N GLY A 170 35.63 1.24 33.38
CA GLY A 170 34.62 1.05 34.43
C GLY A 170 33.29 1.76 34.19
N ASN A 171 33.04 2.26 32.97
CA ASN A 171 31.80 2.96 32.61
C ASN A 171 31.04 2.18 31.55
N SER A 172 29.76 1.97 31.80
CA SER A 172 28.80 1.48 30.81
C SER A 172 28.51 2.60 29.80
N GLN A 173 28.68 2.30 28.52
CA GLN A 173 28.64 3.24 27.41
C GLN A 173 27.72 2.72 26.31
N THR A 174 26.90 3.61 25.76
CA THR A 174 26.20 3.40 24.49
C THR A 174 27.10 3.85 23.36
N LEU A 175 27.51 2.94 22.48
CA LEU A 175 28.23 3.28 21.24
C LEU A 175 27.55 2.70 20.00
N ASP A 176 26.79 1.63 20.18
CA ASP A 176 25.96 1.03 19.13
C ASP A 176 24.55 1.60 19.23
N HIS A 177 23.96 1.89 18.09
CA HIS A 177 22.62 2.47 18.03
C HIS A 177 21.77 1.77 16.99
N ILE A 178 20.46 1.79 17.22
CA ILE A 178 19.44 1.49 16.23
C ILE A 178 18.49 2.68 16.20
N LEU A 179 18.70 3.58 15.25
CA LEU A 179 17.82 4.71 15.02
C LEU A 179 16.79 4.39 13.95
N VAL A 180 15.54 4.78 14.16
CA VAL A 180 14.42 4.48 13.26
C VAL A 180 13.65 5.75 12.87
N SER A 181 13.06 5.77 11.68
CA SER A 181 12.16 6.86 11.28
C SER A 181 10.95 7.00 12.21
N ASP A 182 10.37 8.20 12.28
CA ASP A 182 9.14 8.47 13.05
C ASP A 182 8.03 7.46 12.77
N ARG A 183 7.91 6.99 11.53
CA ARG A 183 6.92 5.98 11.14
C ARG A 183 7.12 4.66 11.90
N LEU A 184 8.35 4.13 11.92
CA LEU A 184 8.67 2.89 12.62
C LEU A 184 8.43 3.03 14.13
N LEU A 185 8.80 4.17 14.72
CA LEU A 185 8.53 4.42 16.12
C LEU A 185 7.01 4.46 16.40
N ALA A 186 6.24 5.17 15.56
CA ALA A 186 4.78 5.25 15.68
C ALA A 186 4.06 3.90 15.52
N LEU A 187 4.67 2.97 14.76
CA LEU A 187 4.19 1.59 14.64
C LEU A 187 4.54 0.71 15.84
N GLY A 188 5.37 1.18 16.78
CA GLY A 188 5.78 0.46 17.98
C GLY A 188 7.09 -0.31 17.82
N ALA A 189 8.02 0.21 17.01
CA ALA A 189 9.40 -0.28 17.00
C ALA A 189 10.00 -0.22 18.40
N ARG A 190 10.73 -1.27 18.77
CA ARG A 190 11.34 -1.43 20.11
C ARG A 190 12.65 -2.18 20.00
N THR A 191 13.51 -1.99 20.98
CA THR A 191 14.82 -2.64 21.07
C THR A 191 15.02 -3.25 22.46
N ASP A 192 16.03 -4.10 22.55
CA ASP A 192 16.62 -4.58 23.80
C ASP A 192 18.13 -4.81 23.58
N VAL A 193 18.91 -4.72 24.66
CA VAL A 193 20.34 -5.05 24.65
C VAL A 193 20.52 -6.43 25.26
N VAL A 194 21.17 -7.33 24.53
CA VAL A 194 21.44 -8.68 25.02
C VAL A 194 22.79 -8.67 25.73
N HIS A 195 22.79 -8.47 27.05
CA HIS A 195 23.99 -8.41 27.88
C HIS A 195 24.68 -9.78 28.03
N VAL A 196 25.55 -10.10 27.08
CA VAL A 196 26.26 -11.40 27.01
C VAL A 196 27.76 -11.26 26.78
N ASN A 197 28.25 -10.05 26.56
CA ASN A 197 29.62 -9.73 26.17
C ASN A 197 30.24 -8.69 27.10
N ALA A 198 29.75 -7.45 27.07
CA ALA A 198 30.51 -6.27 27.53
C ALA A 198 30.91 -6.30 29.02
N GLU A 199 30.13 -7.00 29.86
CA GLU A 199 30.40 -7.14 31.30
C GLU A 199 31.34 -8.31 31.64
N PHE A 200 31.63 -9.18 30.68
CA PHE A 200 32.32 -10.45 30.90
C PHE A 200 33.78 -10.38 30.42
N TRP A 201 34.68 -10.96 31.20
CA TRP A 201 36.11 -11.01 30.82
C TRP A 201 36.42 -12.05 29.73
N ASP A 202 35.62 -13.12 29.66
CA ASP A 202 35.67 -14.15 28.63
C ASP A 202 34.49 -13.90 27.67
N GLN A 203 34.78 -13.14 26.61
CA GLN A 203 33.76 -12.57 25.74
C GLN A 203 34.05 -12.85 24.27
N ALA A 204 32.99 -13.06 23.49
CA ALA A 204 33.10 -13.27 22.04
C ALA A 204 33.26 -11.94 21.28
N SER A 205 32.82 -10.85 21.89
CA SER A 205 32.89 -9.46 21.42
C SER A 205 33.08 -8.58 22.65
N ASP A 206 33.68 -7.40 22.50
CA ASP A 206 33.72 -6.37 23.53
C ASP A 206 32.43 -5.53 23.60
N HIS A 207 31.58 -5.66 22.58
CA HIS A 207 30.26 -5.04 22.54
C HIS A 207 29.13 -6.07 22.72
N ASP A 208 28.06 -5.68 23.41
CA ASP A 208 26.79 -6.39 23.46
C ASP A 208 25.97 -6.19 22.18
N PRO A 209 25.36 -7.25 21.64
CA PRO A 209 24.46 -7.11 20.50
C PRO A 209 23.12 -6.49 20.91
N GLN A 210 22.57 -5.65 20.03
CA GLN A 210 21.21 -5.13 20.13
C GLN A 210 20.24 -5.93 19.26
N VAL A 211 19.02 -6.10 19.75
CA VAL A 211 17.92 -6.75 19.01
C VAL A 211 16.73 -5.81 18.94
N ALA A 212 16.28 -5.51 17.72
CA ALA A 212 15.09 -4.69 17.50
C ALA A 212 13.93 -5.50 16.90
N MET A 213 12.71 -5.21 17.35
CA MET A 213 11.48 -5.60 16.64
C MET A 213 10.97 -4.39 15.86
N LEU A 214 10.79 -4.56 14.55
CA LEU A 214 10.32 -3.53 13.64
C LEU A 214 8.96 -3.91 13.06
N PRO A 215 7.85 -3.32 13.56
CA PRO A 215 6.57 -3.40 12.89
C PRO A 215 6.59 -2.56 11.60
N LEU A 216 6.12 -3.14 10.50
CA LEU A 216 6.12 -2.52 9.16
C LEU A 216 4.69 -2.25 8.71
N ARG A 217 4.50 -1.19 7.90
CA ARG A 217 3.19 -0.85 7.33
C ARG A 217 2.82 -1.77 6.18
N ASP A 218 1.55 -2.18 6.12
CA ASP A 218 1.00 -2.74 4.88
C ASP A 218 0.71 -1.70 3.83
N THR A 219 1.20 -1.96 2.63
CA THR A 219 1.05 -1.15 1.42
C THR A 219 0.53 -1.96 0.25
N VAL A 220 0.37 -3.27 0.41
CA VAL A 220 -0.10 -4.17 -0.62
C VAL A 220 -1.62 -4.25 -0.51
N PRO A 221 -2.37 -3.94 -1.57
CA PRO A 221 -3.82 -4.10 -1.54
C PRO A 221 -4.27 -5.57 -1.59
N PRO A 222 -5.46 -5.87 -1.03
CA PRO A 222 -6.06 -7.19 -1.17
C PRO A 222 -6.22 -7.63 -2.62
N THR A 223 -6.15 -8.93 -2.87
CA THR A 223 -6.43 -9.52 -4.18
C THR A 223 -7.68 -10.38 -4.12
N PHE A 224 -8.64 -10.12 -5.02
CA PHE A 224 -9.81 -11.00 -5.17
C PHE A 224 -9.39 -12.38 -5.70
N THR A 225 -9.67 -13.43 -4.93
CA THR A 225 -9.49 -14.83 -5.33
C THR A 225 -10.69 -15.37 -6.07
N SER A 226 -11.89 -14.81 -5.82
CA SER A 226 -13.07 -15.05 -6.64
C SER A 226 -13.99 -13.83 -6.68
N VAL A 227 -14.58 -13.59 -7.84
CA VAL A 227 -15.62 -12.57 -8.05
C VAL A 227 -16.83 -13.28 -8.69
N PRO A 228 -18.06 -13.06 -8.20
CA PRO A 228 -19.23 -13.66 -8.81
C PRO A 228 -19.35 -13.31 -10.31
N ALA A 229 -19.67 -14.33 -11.12
CA ALA A 229 -19.75 -14.18 -12.57
C ALA A 229 -20.88 -13.23 -12.99
N THR A 230 -20.77 -12.70 -14.22
CA THR A 230 -21.87 -11.96 -14.85
C THR A 230 -23.10 -12.87 -14.99
N GLN A 231 -24.29 -12.31 -14.70
CA GLN A 231 -25.55 -13.03 -14.73
C GLN A 231 -26.55 -12.36 -15.67
N THR A 232 -27.40 -13.17 -16.27
CA THR A 232 -28.49 -12.72 -17.15
C THR A 232 -29.79 -13.34 -16.69
N TYR A 233 -30.80 -12.49 -16.51
CA TYR A 233 -32.15 -12.85 -16.09
C TYR A 233 -33.16 -12.38 -17.12
N PHE A 234 -34.30 -13.06 -17.18
CA PHE A 234 -35.42 -12.70 -18.05
C PHE A 234 -36.64 -12.37 -17.19
N THR A 235 -37.43 -11.38 -17.59
CA THR A 235 -38.65 -10.96 -16.88
C THR A 235 -39.68 -12.10 -16.77
N GLY A 236 -39.73 -12.96 -17.77
CA GLY A 236 -40.57 -14.16 -17.80
C GLY A 236 -42.00 -13.89 -18.30
N PRO A 237 -42.74 -14.94 -18.68
CA PRO A 237 -44.09 -14.79 -19.21
C PRO A 237 -45.03 -14.21 -18.15
N ALA A 238 -45.88 -13.24 -18.56
CA ALA A 238 -46.85 -12.53 -17.73
C ALA A 238 -46.26 -11.55 -16.69
N ALA A 239 -44.99 -11.13 -16.83
CA ALA A 239 -44.46 -10.05 -16.02
C ALA A 239 -45.26 -8.74 -16.26
N THR A 240 -45.62 -8.06 -15.18
CA THR A 240 -46.32 -6.76 -15.23
C THR A 240 -45.39 -5.56 -15.02
N THR A 241 -44.12 -5.81 -14.66
CA THR A 241 -43.06 -4.80 -14.53
C THR A 241 -41.75 -5.31 -15.13
N CYS A 242 -40.90 -4.41 -15.62
CA CYS A 242 -39.57 -4.74 -16.12
C CYS A 242 -38.54 -4.86 -14.98
N THR A 243 -38.81 -5.75 -14.02
CA THR A 243 -37.92 -6.01 -12.88
C THR A 243 -37.82 -7.50 -12.57
N VAL A 244 -36.67 -7.92 -12.03
CA VAL A 244 -36.46 -9.29 -11.53
C VAL A 244 -35.91 -9.25 -10.11
N LEU A 245 -36.46 -10.07 -9.22
CA LEU A 245 -35.91 -10.28 -7.88
C LEU A 245 -34.67 -11.17 -7.96
N VAL A 246 -33.50 -10.63 -7.58
CA VAL A 246 -32.24 -11.39 -7.53
C VAL A 246 -31.72 -11.38 -6.09
N THR A 247 -31.84 -12.51 -5.40
CA THR A 247 -31.47 -12.61 -3.97
C THR A 247 -29.95 -12.53 -3.76
N ASP A 248 -29.53 -12.32 -2.51
CA ASP A 248 -28.12 -12.25 -2.15
C ASP A 248 -27.37 -13.55 -2.48
N ASP A 249 -28.01 -14.70 -2.22
CA ASP A 249 -27.47 -16.02 -2.57
C ASP A 249 -27.28 -16.17 -4.08
N MET A 250 -28.19 -15.60 -4.88
CA MET A 250 -28.08 -15.62 -6.34
C MET A 250 -26.96 -14.71 -6.85
N LEU A 251 -26.77 -13.53 -6.25
CA LEU A 251 -25.64 -12.65 -6.58
C LEU A 251 -24.30 -13.32 -6.26
N GLY A 252 -24.27 -14.19 -5.25
CA GLY A 252 -23.09 -14.90 -4.80
C GLY A 252 -22.21 -14.06 -3.88
N LEU A 253 -21.14 -14.68 -3.39
CA LEU A 253 -20.18 -14.06 -2.47
C LEU A 253 -18.78 -14.01 -3.12
N PRO A 254 -18.14 -12.84 -3.18
CA PRO A 254 -16.73 -12.75 -3.57
C PRO A 254 -15.83 -13.28 -2.45
N THR A 255 -14.60 -13.64 -2.82
CA THR A 255 -13.53 -13.91 -1.86
C THR A 255 -12.27 -13.14 -2.24
N ALA A 256 -11.51 -12.73 -1.23
CA ALA A 256 -10.26 -12.00 -1.39
C ALA A 256 -9.27 -12.45 -0.31
N THR A 257 -7.98 -12.31 -0.62
CA THR A 257 -6.87 -12.62 0.27
C THR A 257 -5.87 -11.47 0.25
N ASP A 258 -5.09 -11.37 1.31
CA ASP A 258 -4.04 -10.36 1.46
C ASP A 258 -2.79 -10.98 2.12
N ASN A 259 -1.64 -10.29 2.02
CA ASN A 259 -0.37 -10.68 2.66
C ASN A 259 -0.37 -10.39 4.17
N ALA A 260 -1.23 -9.49 4.65
CA ALA A 260 -1.56 -9.33 6.05
C ALA A 260 -2.85 -10.08 6.42
N SER A 261 -3.09 -10.18 7.72
CA SER A 261 -4.34 -10.71 8.27
C SER A 261 -5.45 -9.67 8.19
N GLY A 262 -6.70 -10.13 7.99
CA GLY A 262 -7.89 -9.29 8.04
C GLY A 262 -8.24 -8.70 6.68
N VAL A 263 -9.20 -9.31 5.99
CA VAL A 263 -9.79 -8.78 4.75
C VAL A 263 -11.30 -8.74 4.92
N SER A 264 -11.89 -7.57 4.66
CA SER A 264 -13.33 -7.34 4.63
C SER A 264 -13.76 -6.99 3.21
N ILE A 265 -14.98 -7.39 2.80
CA ILE A 265 -15.50 -7.08 1.47
C ILE A 265 -16.86 -6.40 1.61
N ASN A 266 -16.97 -5.20 1.06
CA ASN A 266 -18.21 -4.43 1.01
C ASN A 266 -18.82 -4.47 -0.39
N ARG A 267 -20.12 -4.75 -0.48
CA ARG A 267 -20.88 -4.77 -1.74
C ARG A 267 -21.76 -3.53 -1.86
N SER A 268 -21.80 -2.94 -3.06
CA SER A 268 -22.67 -1.79 -3.39
C SER A 268 -23.25 -1.93 -4.80
N GLY A 269 -24.22 -1.07 -5.16
CA GLY A 269 -24.88 -1.09 -6.48
C GLY A 269 -26.06 -2.06 -6.60
N VAL A 270 -26.48 -2.70 -5.51
CA VAL A 270 -27.69 -3.54 -5.47
C VAL A 270 -28.94 -2.64 -5.30
N PRO A 271 -29.94 -2.71 -6.20
CA PRO A 271 -31.16 -1.91 -6.10
C PRO A 271 -31.98 -2.22 -4.83
N ALA A 272 -32.78 -1.25 -4.39
CA ALA A 272 -33.63 -1.41 -3.21
C ALA A 272 -34.56 -2.62 -3.34
N GLY A 273 -34.62 -3.43 -2.28
CA GLY A 273 -35.42 -4.66 -2.26
C GLY A 273 -34.93 -5.77 -3.20
N ASN A 274 -33.71 -5.68 -3.71
CA ASN A 274 -33.12 -6.65 -4.64
C ASN A 274 -33.90 -6.79 -5.97
N LEU A 275 -34.62 -5.73 -6.36
CA LEU A 275 -35.39 -5.66 -7.60
C LEU A 275 -34.57 -5.01 -8.71
N PHE A 276 -33.99 -5.84 -9.58
CA PHE A 276 -33.13 -5.39 -10.68
C PHE A 276 -33.97 -4.97 -11.89
N PRO A 277 -33.85 -3.72 -12.39
CA PRO A 277 -34.58 -3.27 -13.56
C PRO A 277 -33.98 -3.86 -14.85
N CYS A 278 -34.80 -3.90 -15.89
CA CYS A 278 -34.33 -4.20 -17.25
C CYS A 278 -33.15 -3.32 -17.67
N GLY A 279 -32.23 -3.94 -18.40
CA GLY A 279 -30.95 -3.35 -18.74
C GLY A 279 -29.83 -3.92 -17.88
N VAL A 280 -28.81 -3.11 -17.63
CA VAL A 280 -27.56 -3.53 -17.01
C VAL A 280 -27.41 -2.84 -15.67
N THR A 281 -27.27 -3.62 -14.61
CA THR A 281 -26.87 -3.13 -13.29
C THR A 281 -25.46 -3.63 -12.97
N ILE A 282 -24.61 -2.74 -12.45
CA ILE A 282 -23.25 -3.07 -12.02
C ILE A 282 -23.26 -3.16 -10.50
N VAL A 283 -22.92 -4.33 -9.99
CA VAL A 283 -22.65 -4.56 -8.57
C VAL A 283 -21.15 -4.41 -8.35
N SER A 284 -20.76 -3.58 -7.38
CA SER A 284 -19.36 -3.30 -7.07
C SER A 284 -18.97 -3.93 -5.73
N TYR A 285 -17.80 -4.55 -5.70
CA TYR A 285 -17.19 -5.16 -4.52
C TYR A 285 -15.90 -4.44 -4.19
N VAL A 286 -15.78 -3.93 -2.96
CA VAL A 286 -14.56 -3.30 -2.45
C VAL A 286 -14.01 -4.17 -1.34
N ALA A 287 -12.86 -4.78 -1.57
CA ALA A 287 -12.09 -5.47 -0.54
C ALA A 287 -11.20 -4.45 0.19
N SER A 288 -11.12 -4.53 1.51
CA SER A 288 -10.30 -3.67 2.38
C SER A 288 -9.55 -4.52 3.41
N ASP A 289 -8.26 -4.26 3.61
CA ASP A 289 -7.48 -4.88 4.68
C ASP A 289 -7.49 -4.05 5.99
N ASP A 290 -6.86 -4.58 7.04
CA ASP A 290 -6.70 -3.90 8.33
C ASP A 290 -5.76 -2.68 8.27
N ALA A 291 -4.95 -2.56 7.23
CA ALA A 291 -4.06 -1.41 7.00
C ALA A 291 -4.73 -0.28 6.19
N GLY A 292 -5.94 -0.51 5.69
CA GLY A 292 -6.73 0.43 4.90
C GLY A 292 -6.44 0.39 3.39
N ASN A 293 -5.65 -0.57 2.87
CA ASN A 293 -5.51 -0.74 1.43
C ASN A 293 -6.78 -1.36 0.84
N THR A 294 -7.10 -1.02 -0.41
CA THR A 294 -8.35 -1.44 -1.04
C THR A 294 -8.18 -1.94 -2.47
N ALA A 295 -9.01 -2.90 -2.86
CA ALA A 295 -9.16 -3.36 -4.23
C ALA A 295 -10.62 -3.41 -4.64
N THR A 296 -10.90 -3.18 -5.93
CA THR A 296 -12.27 -3.15 -6.47
C THR A 296 -12.46 -4.21 -7.54
N ALA A 297 -13.58 -4.92 -7.49
CA ALA A 297 -14.06 -5.81 -8.52
C ALA A 297 -15.54 -5.54 -8.82
N THR A 298 -16.01 -5.91 -10.02
CA THR A 298 -17.41 -5.67 -10.42
C THR A 298 -18.05 -6.93 -11.00
N GLN A 299 -19.35 -7.06 -10.77
CA GLN A 299 -20.22 -8.06 -11.36
C GLN A 299 -21.32 -7.36 -12.16
N ARG A 300 -21.63 -7.91 -13.34
CA ARG A 300 -22.67 -7.37 -14.21
C ARG A 300 -23.94 -8.22 -14.12
N ILE A 301 -25.07 -7.58 -13.84
CA ILE A 301 -26.39 -8.20 -13.85
C ILE A 301 -27.17 -7.63 -15.02
N THR A 302 -27.62 -8.49 -15.94
CA THR A 302 -28.40 -8.09 -17.11
C THR A 302 -29.81 -8.62 -16.98
N VAL A 303 -30.82 -7.75 -17.00
CA VAL A 303 -32.22 -8.16 -17.04
C VAL A 303 -32.75 -7.85 -18.43
N ILE A 304 -33.21 -8.88 -19.13
CA ILE A 304 -33.73 -8.80 -20.49
C ILE A 304 -35.24 -8.99 -20.43
N ASP A 305 -35.97 -8.08 -21.03
CA ASP A 305 -37.40 -8.26 -21.21
C ASP A 305 -37.70 -9.23 -22.35
N ASN A 306 -38.50 -10.25 -22.05
CA ASN A 306 -38.99 -11.23 -23.01
C ASN A 306 -40.51 -11.42 -22.94
N THR A 307 -41.23 -10.49 -22.32
CA THR A 307 -42.70 -10.52 -22.28
C THR A 307 -43.25 -9.93 -23.59
N PRO A 308 -44.14 -10.64 -24.32
CA PRO A 308 -44.78 -10.04 -25.48
C PRO A 308 -45.74 -8.90 -25.08
N PRO A 309 -45.85 -7.82 -25.87
CA PRO A 309 -46.79 -6.74 -25.59
C PRO A 309 -48.24 -7.22 -25.72
N VAL A 310 -49.12 -6.70 -24.86
CA VAL A 310 -50.56 -6.96 -24.92
C VAL A 310 -51.23 -5.87 -25.75
N ILE A 311 -51.94 -6.25 -26.81
CA ILE A 311 -52.72 -5.33 -27.66
C ILE A 311 -54.16 -5.29 -27.15
N SER A 312 -54.66 -4.09 -26.84
CA SER A 312 -56.07 -3.83 -26.59
C SER A 312 -56.69 -3.22 -27.84
N ALA A 313 -57.53 -3.99 -28.52
CA ALA A 313 -58.28 -3.50 -29.66
C ALA A 313 -59.37 -2.50 -29.22
N PRO A 314 -59.61 -1.44 -30.01
CA PRO A 314 -60.72 -0.54 -29.74
C PRO A 314 -62.07 -1.28 -29.90
N PRO A 315 -63.14 -0.84 -29.20
CA PRO A 315 -64.47 -1.39 -29.39
C PRO A 315 -64.91 -1.32 -30.85
N SER A 316 -65.72 -2.27 -31.29
CA SER A 316 -66.31 -2.22 -32.63
C SER A 316 -67.15 -0.96 -32.79
N VAL A 317 -66.86 -0.17 -33.83
CA VAL A 317 -67.62 1.04 -34.15
C VAL A 317 -68.52 0.76 -35.34
N VAL A 318 -69.81 1.07 -35.19
CA VAL A 318 -70.77 1.08 -36.30
C VAL A 318 -70.89 2.52 -36.79
N VAL A 319 -70.46 2.78 -38.03
CA VAL A 319 -70.58 4.11 -38.64
C VAL A 319 -71.49 4.02 -39.85
N ARG A 320 -72.45 4.95 -39.93
CA ARG A 320 -73.36 5.07 -41.07
C ARG A 320 -72.69 5.93 -42.13
N THR A 321 -72.80 5.54 -43.40
CA THR A 321 -72.36 6.36 -44.54
C THR A 321 -73.24 7.60 -44.67
N SER A 322 -72.71 8.63 -45.34
CA SER A 322 -73.47 9.84 -45.68
C SER A 322 -74.82 9.50 -46.35
N ASP A 323 -75.86 10.26 -46.04
CA ASP A 323 -77.19 10.17 -46.67
C ASP A 323 -77.25 10.86 -48.04
N GLN A 324 -76.13 11.42 -48.51
CA GLN A 324 -76.03 12.05 -49.82
C GLN A 324 -75.86 11.02 -50.95
N ILE A 325 -76.74 11.12 -51.95
CA ILE A 325 -76.70 10.31 -53.18
C ILE A 325 -75.31 10.44 -53.83
N GLY A 326 -74.60 9.32 -53.92
CA GLY A 326 -73.31 9.22 -54.61
C GLY A 326 -72.06 9.22 -53.72
N GLN A 327 -72.15 9.37 -52.39
CA GLN A 327 -70.98 9.29 -51.50
C GLN A 327 -71.11 8.15 -50.46
N CYS A 328 -70.56 6.97 -50.78
CA CYS A 328 -70.48 5.82 -49.88
C CYS A 328 -69.17 5.81 -49.07
N THR A 329 -68.91 6.86 -48.29
CA THR A 329 -67.72 6.91 -47.42
C THR A 329 -68.11 7.28 -45.99
N ALA A 330 -67.41 6.65 -45.04
CA ALA A 330 -67.50 6.93 -43.61
C ALA A 330 -66.07 6.92 -43.05
N SER A 331 -65.67 7.98 -42.35
CA SER A 331 -64.39 8.03 -41.66
C SER A 331 -64.56 7.51 -40.23
N VAL A 332 -63.76 6.50 -39.89
CA VAL A 332 -63.71 5.92 -38.54
C VAL A 332 -62.31 6.13 -38.00
N ALA A 333 -62.20 6.80 -36.86
CA ALA A 333 -60.95 6.91 -36.11
C ALA A 333 -61.08 6.03 -34.86
N THR A 334 -60.34 4.93 -34.84
CA THR A 334 -60.18 4.09 -33.65
C THR A 334 -58.70 3.86 -33.44
N ASN A 335 -58.23 4.02 -32.21
CA ASN A 335 -56.84 3.77 -31.86
C ASN A 335 -56.76 2.48 -31.06
N ALA A 336 -55.88 1.57 -31.47
CA ALA A 336 -55.48 0.46 -30.62
C ALA A 336 -54.47 0.96 -29.59
N THR A 337 -54.39 0.31 -28.44
CA THR A 337 -53.30 0.55 -27.50
C THR A 337 -52.49 -0.74 -27.32
N ALA A 338 -51.19 -0.59 -27.16
CA ALA A 338 -50.29 -1.69 -26.81
C ALA A 338 -49.56 -1.32 -25.52
N THR A 339 -49.60 -2.22 -24.54
CA THR A 339 -48.90 -2.07 -23.26
C THR A 339 -47.90 -3.20 -23.10
N ASP A 340 -46.69 -2.88 -22.66
CA ASP A 340 -45.64 -3.82 -22.33
C ASP A 340 -45.10 -3.54 -20.91
N ASN A 341 -44.51 -4.54 -20.28
CA ASN A 341 -43.91 -4.41 -18.95
C ASN A 341 -42.64 -3.53 -18.97
N SER A 342 -41.98 -3.41 -20.13
CA SER A 342 -40.87 -2.47 -20.38
C SER A 342 -41.33 -1.03 -20.67
N GLY A 343 -42.63 -0.80 -20.88
CA GLY A 343 -43.22 0.51 -21.21
C GLY A 343 -44.25 0.43 -22.34
N SER A 344 -44.60 1.56 -22.96
CA SER A 344 -45.53 1.55 -24.11
C SER A 344 -44.83 1.07 -25.38
N ALA A 345 -45.31 -0.03 -25.96
CA ALA A 345 -44.88 -0.45 -27.30
C ALA A 345 -45.30 0.63 -28.31
N ARG A 346 -44.34 1.30 -28.95
CA ARG A 346 -44.61 2.33 -29.96
C ARG A 346 -45.33 1.67 -31.15
N GLU A 347 -46.49 2.20 -31.54
CA GLU A 347 -47.28 1.66 -32.66
C GLU A 347 -46.41 1.51 -33.92
N PRO A 348 -46.45 0.36 -34.62
CA PRO A 348 -45.99 0.28 -35.99
C PRO A 348 -46.93 1.13 -36.85
N GLY A 349 -46.37 2.17 -37.50
CA GLY A 349 -47.13 3.08 -38.35
C GLY A 349 -48.09 2.36 -39.30
N THR A 350 -49.32 2.84 -39.33
CA THR A 350 -50.45 2.35 -40.13
C THR A 350 -50.06 2.11 -41.60
N ARG A 351 -49.81 0.85 -42.00
CA ARG A 351 -49.93 0.44 -43.41
C ARG A 351 -51.40 0.23 -43.73
N ARG A 352 -51.96 1.10 -44.58
CA ARG A 352 -53.28 0.92 -45.19
C ARG A 352 -53.33 -0.43 -45.95
N PRO A 353 -54.37 -1.28 -45.77
CA PRO A 353 -54.55 -2.45 -46.60
C PRO A 353 -55.11 -2.03 -47.97
N GLY A 354 -54.30 -2.16 -49.02
CA GLY A 354 -54.77 -2.07 -50.40
C GLY A 354 -55.51 -3.35 -50.79
N ILE A 355 -56.83 -3.26 -50.94
CA ILE A 355 -57.67 -4.31 -51.51
C ILE A 355 -57.25 -4.52 -52.98
N ARG A 356 -56.67 -5.69 -53.28
CA ARG A 356 -56.58 -6.20 -54.66
C ARG A 356 -57.92 -6.81 -55.03
N ARG A 357 -58.58 -6.27 -56.07
CA ARG A 357 -59.62 -7.01 -56.82
C ARG A 357 -58.92 -7.89 -57.85
N HIS A 358 -59.24 -9.19 -57.86
CA HIS A 358 -59.02 -10.05 -59.03
C HIS A 358 -60.18 -9.84 -60.02
N GLY A 359 -59.85 -9.86 -61.31
CA GLY A 359 -60.70 -9.41 -62.42
C GLY A 359 -61.66 -10.43 -63.02
N ASP A 360 -62.27 -9.92 -64.09
CA ASP A 360 -63.19 -10.46 -65.12
C ASP A 360 -64.57 -10.99 -64.70
#